data_AF-A0A0D8L1H8-F1
#
_entry.id   AF-A0A0D8L1H8-F1
#
_cell.length_a   1.000
_cell.length_b   1.000
_cell.length_c   1.000
_cell.angle_alpha   90.00
_cell.angle_beta   90.00
_cell.angle_gamma   90.00
#
_symmetry.space_group_name_H-M   'P 1'
#
loop_
_entity.id
_entity.type
_entity.pdbx_description
1 polymer ?
#
loop_
_entity_poly.entity_id
_entity_poly.type
_entity_poly.pdbx_seq_one_letter_code
_entity_poly.pdbx_strand_id
1 'polypeptide(L)'
;MQTTTPPVFTFQDFRPDRLIDSLSRYGIWLDSGLTELNSYENRVYQFTDENRTRYVVKFYRPARWDEAQIREEHDLTLTLAQAGLPVAAPLAFDGDTLLSQDGYLFALFPSVG
;
A
#
# COMPACT_ATOMS: atom_id res chain seq x y z
N MET A 1 -38.00 -4.65 0.82
CA MET A 1 -36.57 -4.59 1.17
C MET A 1 -35.78 -4.50 -0.13
N GLN A 2 -35.24 -3.34 -0.48
CA GLN A 2 -34.38 -3.19 -1.66
C GLN A 2 -32.97 -3.61 -1.27
N THR A 3 -32.47 -4.69 -1.86
CA THR A 3 -31.06 -5.05 -1.81
C THR A 3 -30.31 -4.14 -2.78
N THR A 4 -29.74 -3.05 -2.29
CA THR A 4 -28.84 -2.22 -3.08
C THR A 4 -27.51 -2.98 -3.20
N THR A 5 -27.28 -3.65 -4.31
CA THR A 5 -25.98 -4.25 -4.63
C THR A 5 -24.94 -3.13 -4.55
N PRO A 6 -23.91 -3.23 -3.68
CA PRO A 6 -22.87 -2.21 -3.64
C PRO A 6 -22.19 -2.14 -5.00
N PRO A 7 -21.82 -0.94 -5.48
CA PRO A 7 -21.15 -0.79 -6.76
C PRO A 7 -19.92 -1.70 -6.79
N VAL A 8 -19.74 -2.40 -7.92
CA VAL A 8 -18.55 -3.22 -8.15
C VAL A 8 -17.37 -2.28 -8.33
N PHE A 9 -16.68 -1.95 -7.23
CA PHE A 9 -15.46 -1.15 -7.29
C PHE A 9 -14.40 -1.91 -8.08
N THR A 10 -13.94 -1.24 -9.14
CA THR A 10 -12.88 -1.70 -10.04
C THR A 10 -11.80 -0.61 -10.05
N PHE A 11 -10.53 -1.00 -9.99
CA PHE A 11 -9.36 -0.09 -10.08
C PHE A 11 -9.21 0.60 -11.46
N GLN A 12 -10.25 0.62 -12.31
CA GLN A 12 -10.20 1.15 -13.68
C GLN A 12 -9.76 2.63 -13.74
N ASP A 13 -10.00 3.39 -12.67
CA ASP A 13 -9.60 4.80 -12.56
C ASP A 13 -8.26 5.02 -11.83
N PHE A 14 -7.63 3.97 -11.31
CA PHE A 14 -6.35 4.10 -10.60
C PHE A 14 -5.19 4.27 -11.61
N ARG A 15 -4.62 5.47 -11.65
CA ARG A 15 -3.52 5.84 -12.56
C ARG A 15 -2.18 5.76 -11.81
N PRO A 16 -1.15 5.08 -12.36
CA PRO A 16 0.20 5.05 -11.79
C PRO A 16 0.81 6.43 -11.54
N ASP A 17 0.40 7.46 -12.30
CA ASP A 17 0.89 8.82 -12.10
C ASP A 17 0.51 9.39 -10.71
N ARG A 18 -0.66 9.01 -10.19
CA ARG A 18 -1.13 9.41 -8.84
C ARG A 18 -0.33 8.75 -7.72
N LEU A 19 0.27 7.60 -7.98
CA LEU A 19 1.14 6.91 -7.04
C LEU A 19 2.39 7.76 -6.77
N ILE A 20 3.01 8.32 -7.82
CA ILE A 20 4.21 9.17 -7.71
C ILE A 20 3.92 10.42 -6.86
N ASP A 21 2.79 11.08 -7.12
CA ASP A 21 2.35 12.23 -6.32
C ASP A 21 2.08 11.88 -4.86
N SER A 22 1.57 10.66 -4.60
CA SER A 22 1.31 10.18 -3.24
C SER A 22 2.60 9.97 -2.47
N LEU A 23 3.59 9.30 -3.09
CA LEU A 23 4.86 8.96 -2.46
C LEU A 23 5.69 10.20 -2.08
N SER A 24 5.74 11.20 -2.96
CA SER A 24 6.51 12.43 -2.72
C SER A 24 6.04 13.21 -1.48
N ARG A 25 4.73 13.15 -1.14
CA ARG A 25 4.18 13.75 0.10
C ARG A 25 4.76 13.14 1.36
N TYR A 26 5.18 11.88 1.29
CA TYR A 26 5.79 11.14 2.40
C TYR A 26 7.32 11.09 2.27
N GLY A 27 7.91 11.99 1.46
CA GLY A 27 9.36 12.10 1.28
C GLY A 27 9.98 11.02 0.42
N ILE A 28 9.18 10.27 -0.35
CA ILE A 28 9.66 9.19 -1.21
C ILE A 28 9.68 9.63 -2.65
N TRP A 29 10.89 9.70 -3.20
CA TRP A 29 11.15 10.08 -4.57
C TRP A 29 11.45 8.84 -5.39
N LEU A 30 10.54 8.50 -6.28
CA LEU A 30 10.74 7.41 -7.22
C LEU A 30 11.86 7.79 -8.19
N ASP A 31 12.88 6.94 -8.29
CA ASP A 31 13.97 7.07 -9.26
C ASP A 31 13.67 6.25 -10.51
N SER A 32 13.36 4.96 -10.33
CA SER A 32 13.21 4.03 -11.44
C SER A 32 12.37 2.80 -11.10
N GLY A 33 12.02 2.03 -12.14
CA GLY A 33 11.56 0.65 -11.96
C GLY A 33 10.12 0.48 -11.50
N LEU A 34 9.22 1.45 -11.74
CA LEU A 34 7.79 1.32 -11.43
C LEU A 34 7.19 0.12 -12.18
N THR A 35 7.02 -0.99 -11.47
CA THR A 35 6.60 -2.27 -12.02
C THR A 35 5.38 -2.73 -11.25
N GLU A 36 4.28 -2.96 -11.95
CA GLU A 36 3.11 -3.60 -11.36
C GLU A 36 3.39 -5.08 -11.08
N LEU A 37 3.08 -5.53 -9.86
CA LEU A 37 3.20 -6.93 -9.46
C LEU A 37 1.86 -7.65 -9.64
N ASN A 38 1.91 -8.95 -9.97
CA ASN A 38 0.71 -9.76 -10.15
C ASN A 38 -0.03 -9.95 -8.82
N SER A 39 -1.04 -9.12 -8.58
CA SER A 39 -1.92 -9.18 -7.40
C SER A 39 -3.37 -9.01 -7.83
N TYR A 40 -4.22 -9.96 -7.42
CA TYR A 40 -5.62 -10.00 -7.84
C TYR A 40 -6.54 -9.14 -6.97
N GLU A 41 -6.23 -9.00 -5.67
CA GLU A 41 -7.08 -8.25 -4.74
C GLU A 41 -6.63 -6.79 -4.62
N ASN A 42 -5.34 -6.55 -4.44
CA ASN A 42 -4.79 -5.21 -4.20
C ASN A 42 -4.01 -4.74 -5.41
N ARG A 43 -3.84 -3.42 -5.55
CA ARG A 43 -2.95 -2.89 -6.57
C ARG A 43 -1.56 -2.73 -5.97
N VAL A 44 -0.60 -3.51 -6.46
CA VAL A 44 0.75 -3.57 -5.91
C VAL A 44 1.76 -3.14 -6.95
N TYR A 45 2.65 -2.23 -6.58
CA TYR A 45 3.76 -1.80 -7.42
C TYR A 45 5.07 -1.91 -6.67
N GLN A 46 6.12 -2.25 -7.41
CA GLN A 46 7.50 -2.17 -6.96
C GLN A 46 8.18 -0.98 -7.63
N PHE A 47 9.09 -0.31 -6.92
CA PHE A 47 9.95 0.73 -7.48
C PHE A 47 11.25 0.86 -6.68
N THR A 48 12.18 1.64 -7.19
CA THR A 48 13.43 2.03 -6.54
C THR A 48 13.41 3.53 -6.26
N ASP A 49 13.87 3.96 -5.08
CA ASP A 49 14.03 5.38 -4.74
C ASP A 49 15.41 5.95 -5.16
N GLU A 50 15.59 7.25 -4.96
CA GLU A 50 16.86 7.95 -5.23
C GLU A 50 18.07 7.41 -4.44
N ASN A 51 17.82 6.77 -3.29
CA ASN A 51 18.85 6.14 -2.47
C ASN A 51 19.14 4.69 -2.89
N ARG A 52 18.58 4.24 -4.03
CA ARG A 52 18.66 2.87 -4.55
C ARG A 52 18.03 1.82 -3.64
N THR A 53 17.10 2.22 -2.79
CA THR A 53 16.31 1.31 -1.96
C THR A 53 15.07 0.88 -2.73
N ARG A 54 14.80 -0.43 -2.73
CA ARG A 54 13.61 -1.00 -3.37
C ARG A 54 12.45 -1.08 -2.40
N TYR A 55 11.29 -0.62 -2.86
CA TYR A 55 10.05 -0.63 -2.11
C TYR A 55 8.94 -1.32 -2.87
N VAL A 56 7.95 -1.77 -2.12
CA VAL A 56 6.65 -2.18 -2.62
C VAL A 56 5.59 -1.28 -2.01
N VAL A 57 4.70 -0.74 -2.83
CA VAL A 57 3.50 -0.03 -2.37
C VAL A 57 2.26 -0.88 -2.67
N LYS A 58 1.40 -1.04 -1.67
CA LYS A 58 0.15 -1.81 -1.72
C LYS A 58 -1.01 -0.85 -1.51
N PHE A 59 -1.82 -0.67 -2.55
CA PHE A 59 -3.10 0.04 -2.47
C PHE A 59 -4.20 -0.97 -2.16
N TYR A 60 -4.89 -0.75 -1.04
CA TYR A 60 -5.96 -1.61 -0.58
C TYR A 60 -7.19 -1.44 -1.47
N ARG A 61 -7.86 -2.55 -1.79
CA ARG A 61 -9.12 -2.51 -2.54
C ARG A 61 -10.19 -1.77 -1.72
N PRO A 62 -10.80 -0.71 -2.28
CA PRO A 62 -11.87 0.01 -1.59
C PRO A 62 -13.02 -0.92 -1.20
N ALA A 63 -13.61 -0.66 -0.03
CA ALA A 63 -14.76 -1.38 0.53
C ALA A 63 -14.57 -2.90 0.74
N ARG A 64 -13.33 -3.41 0.67
CA ARG A 64 -13.02 -4.81 0.99
C ARG A 64 -12.72 -5.01 2.47
N TRP A 65 -11.95 -4.09 3.03
CA TRP A 65 -11.57 -4.03 4.44
C TRP A 65 -11.85 -2.62 4.94
N ASP A 66 -12.28 -2.52 6.19
CA ASP A 66 -12.29 -1.23 6.87
C ASP A 66 -10.88 -0.84 7.34
N GLU A 67 -10.72 0.42 7.75
CA GLU A 67 -9.44 0.94 8.20
C GLU A 67 -8.90 0.18 9.42
N ALA A 68 -9.79 -0.22 10.35
CA ALA A 68 -9.39 -0.89 11.58
C ALA A 68 -8.82 -2.29 11.30
N GLN A 69 -9.42 -3.02 10.36
CA GLN A 69 -8.93 -4.32 9.91
C GLN A 69 -7.57 -4.23 9.24
N ILE A 70 -7.34 -3.18 8.44
CA ILE A 70 -6.01 -2.95 7.83
C ILE A 70 -4.98 -2.62 8.89
N ARG A 71 -5.33 -1.78 9.88
CA ARG A 71 -4.45 -1.45 11.00
C ARG A 71 -4.12 -2.67 11.86
N GLU A 72 -5.08 -3.56 12.10
CA GLU A 72 -4.83 -4.83 12.80
C GLU A 72 -3.80 -5.70 12.06
N GLU A 73 -3.88 -5.80 10.72
CA GLU A 73 -2.86 -6.48 9.90
C GLU A 73 -1.48 -5.82 10.05
N HIS A 74 -1.42 -4.48 10.06
CA HIS A 74 -0.18 -3.74 10.26
C HIS A 74 0.43 -4.00 11.64
N ASP A 75 -0.37 -3.90 12.71
CA ASP A 75 0.09 -4.14 14.09
C ASP A 75 0.58 -5.56 14.29
N LEU A 76 -0.12 -6.54 13.70
CA LEU A 76 0.29 -7.93 13.71
C LEU A 76 1.64 -8.11 13.00
N THR A 77 1.78 -7.61 11.77
CA THR A 77 3.03 -7.76 11.00
C THR A 77 4.22 -7.04 11.64
N LEU A 78 4.00 -5.87 12.25
CA LEU A 78 5.00 -5.18 13.06
C LEU A 78 5.42 -6.00 14.28
N THR A 79 4.46 -6.57 15.01
CA THR A 79 4.73 -7.42 16.18
C THR A 79 5.55 -8.65 15.79
N LEU A 80 5.20 -9.30 14.68
CA LEU A 80 5.92 -10.46 14.16
C LEU A 80 7.34 -10.08 13.73
N ALA A 81 7.52 -8.94 13.05
CA ALA A 81 8.84 -8.44 12.67
C ALA A 81 9.71 -8.11 13.89
N GLN A 82 9.14 -7.48 14.93
CA GLN A 82 9.83 -7.22 16.20
C GLN A 82 10.23 -8.50 16.93
N ALA A 83 9.45 -9.57 16.79
CA ALA A 83 9.79 -10.90 17.28
C ALA A 83 10.86 -11.63 16.42
N GLY A 84 11.38 -10.99 15.37
CA GLY A 84 12.41 -11.55 14.49
C GLY A 84 11.88 -12.54 13.45
N LEU A 85 10.56 -12.60 13.24
CA LEU A 85 9.97 -13.46 12.21
C LEU A 85 10.16 -12.86 10.81
N PRO A 86 10.35 -13.69 9.76
CA PRO A 86 10.62 -13.23 8.41
C PRO A 86 9.32 -12.76 7.72
N VAL A 87 8.85 -11.59 8.11
CA VAL A 87 7.69 -10.92 7.52
C VAL A 87 8.07 -9.53 7.00
N ALA A 88 7.41 -9.06 5.95
CA ALA A 88 7.53 -7.68 5.50
C ALA A 88 6.51 -6.82 6.25
N ALA A 89 6.97 -6.06 7.24
CA ALA A 89 6.15 -5.09 7.96
C ALA A 89 6.07 -3.77 7.19
N PRO A 90 4.95 -3.02 7.31
CA PRO A 90 4.83 -1.72 6.67
C PRO A 90 5.77 -0.67 7.30
N LEU A 91 6.24 0.26 6.48
CA LEU A 91 7.01 1.42 6.91
C LEU A 91 6.09 2.46 7.55
N ALA A 92 6.57 3.11 8.60
CA ALA A 92 5.86 4.18 9.29
C ALA A 92 6.32 5.56 8.78
N PHE A 93 5.37 6.44 8.51
CA PHE A 93 5.55 7.84 8.15
C PHE A 93 4.81 8.69 9.17
N ASP A 94 5.54 9.57 9.87
CA ASP A 94 5.01 10.34 11.00
C ASP A 94 4.27 9.50 12.05
N GLY A 95 4.73 8.25 12.23
CA GLY A 95 4.15 7.29 13.18
C GLY A 95 2.95 6.49 12.66
N ASP A 96 2.48 6.73 11.43
CA ASP A 96 1.41 5.96 10.80
C ASP A 96 1.93 5.07 9.66
N THR A 97 1.42 3.85 9.59
CA THR A 97 1.75 2.87 8.54
C THR A 97 0.66 2.79 7.47
N LEU A 98 -0.54 3.32 7.76
CA LEU A 98 -1.66 3.35 6.85
C LEU A 98 -1.88 4.77 6.34
N LEU A 99 -1.62 4.94 5.05
CA LEU A 99 -1.65 6.23 4.38
C LEU A 99 -2.91 6.34 3.52
N SER A 100 -3.28 7.57 3.17
CA SER A 100 -4.41 7.81 2.27
C SER A 100 -4.07 8.84 1.20
N GLN A 101 -4.63 8.64 0.00
CA GLN A 101 -4.63 9.61 -1.09
C GLN A 101 -5.85 9.39 -1.98
N ASP A 102 -6.57 10.47 -2.32
CA ASP A 102 -7.68 10.46 -3.28
C ASP A 102 -8.73 9.37 -3.00
N GLY A 103 -8.98 9.07 -1.72
CA GLY A 103 -9.94 8.05 -1.28
C GLY A 103 -9.42 6.60 -1.29
N TYR A 104 -8.15 6.38 -1.61
CA TYR A 104 -7.49 5.08 -1.52
C TYR A 104 -6.61 5.01 -0.28
N LEU A 105 -6.72 3.89 0.43
CA LEU A 105 -5.80 3.53 1.51
C LEU A 105 -4.61 2.77 0.93
N PHE A 106 -3.41 3.04 1.43
CA PHE A 106 -2.21 2.34 0.99
C PHE A 106 -1.15 2.25 2.09
N ALA A 107 -0.20 1.35 1.88
CA ALA A 107 0.96 1.17 2.74
C ALA A 107 2.21 0.87 1.91
N LEU A 108 3.37 1.21 2.46
CA LEU A 108 4.66 0.90 1.87
C LEU A 108 5.40 -0.15 2.66
N PHE A 109 6.15 -0.97 1.95
CA PHE A 109 6.90 -2.09 2.49
C PHE A 109 8.32 -2.09 1.90
N PRO A 110 9.33 -2.54 2.65
CA PRO A 110 10.62 -2.86 2.06
C PRO A 110 10.45 -4.00 1.05
N SER A 111 11.11 -3.91 -0.10
CA SER A 111 11.14 -5.02 -1.07
C SER A 111 12.04 -6.14 -0.54
N VAL A 112 11.48 -7.34 -0.35
CA VAL A 112 12.17 -8.50 0.24
C VAL A 112 12.66 -9.55 -0.79
N GLY A 113 12.58 -9.25 -2.08
CA GLY A 113 13.04 -10.12 -3.18
C GLY A 113 13.94 -9.40 -4.15
#